data_AF-A0A258C056-F1
#
_entry.id   AF-A0A258C056-F1
#
_cell.length_a   1.000
_cell.length_b   1.000
_cell.length_c   1.000
_cell.angle_alpha   90.00
_cell.angle_beta   90.00
_cell.angle_gamma   90.00
#
_symmetry.space_group_name_H-M   'P 1'
#
loop_
_entity.id
_entity.type
_entity.pdbx_description
1 polymer ?
#
loop_
_entity_poly.entity_id
_entity_poly.type
_entity_poly.pdbx_seq_one_letter_code
_entity_poly.pdbx_strand_id
1 'polypeptide(L)'
;MFAAAPTTGVTLPAWRSLEEGLTRNYADWTVSVVPPPLALTPIPFAPSEDTLTPGAADMLADQVWALQRWGAGQVEVVAYLPNALAAQTFDERALGHRRAARIAAVLEEAGLSASIAGEFRRGEFAEREDRIFIRPTPPPAEDEAAPSE
;
A
#
# COMPACT_ATOMS: atom_id res chain seq x y z
N MET A 1 -22.02 3.41 8.62
CA MET A 1 -20.62 2.95 8.66
C MET A 1 -20.61 1.57 9.29
N PHE A 2 -19.96 0.59 8.64
CA PHE A 2 -19.84 -0.77 9.14
C PHE A 2 -18.37 -1.09 9.38
N ALA A 3 -18.01 -1.46 10.61
CA ALA A 3 -16.67 -1.94 10.94
C ALA A 3 -16.68 -3.47 10.94
N ALA A 4 -15.76 -4.07 10.18
CA ALA A 4 -15.66 -5.51 10.07
C ALA A 4 -14.59 -6.08 11.01
N ALA A 5 -14.90 -7.23 11.63
CA ALA A 5 -13.90 -8.02 12.34
C ALA A 5 -13.05 -8.83 11.35
N PRO A 6 -11.79 -9.18 11.68
CA PRO A 6 -11.00 -10.10 10.89
C PRO A 6 -11.71 -11.44 10.74
N THR A 7 -12.00 -11.83 9.50
CA THR A 7 -12.60 -13.12 9.17
C THR A 7 -11.60 -13.91 8.33
N THR A 8 -11.28 -15.13 8.77
CA THR A 8 -10.33 -15.99 8.09
C THR A 8 -10.71 -16.20 6.62
N GLY A 9 -9.77 -15.96 5.72
CA GLY A 9 -9.97 -16.13 4.28
C GLY A 9 -10.62 -14.95 3.55
N VAL A 10 -11.04 -13.90 4.25
CA VAL A 10 -11.62 -12.70 3.60
C VAL A 10 -10.51 -11.69 3.28
N THR A 11 -10.40 -11.33 2.00
CA THR A 11 -9.37 -10.43 1.45
C THR A 11 -9.89 -9.00 1.30
N LEU A 12 -8.99 -8.03 1.09
CA LEU A 12 -9.39 -6.65 0.74
C LEU A 12 -10.34 -6.57 -0.47
N PRO A 13 -10.08 -7.27 -1.61
CA PRO A 13 -11.02 -7.29 -2.73
C PRO A 13 -12.42 -7.77 -2.34
N ALA A 14 -12.54 -8.72 -1.42
CA ALA A 14 -13.83 -9.22 -0.94
C ALA A 14 -14.60 -8.14 -0.14
N TRP A 15 -13.91 -7.39 0.72
CA TRP A 15 -14.52 -6.28 1.46
C TRP A 15 -14.94 -5.13 0.56
N ARG A 16 -14.12 -4.79 -0.43
CA ARG A 16 -14.45 -3.78 -1.43
C ARG A 16 -15.67 -4.20 -2.26
N SER A 17 -15.69 -5.44 -2.74
CA SER A 17 -16.83 -6.00 -3.48
C SER A 17 -18.12 -5.99 -2.66
N LEU A 18 -18.03 -6.23 -1.35
CA LEU A 18 -19.17 -6.13 -0.44
C LEU A 18 -19.72 -4.69 -0.38
N GLU A 19 -18.85 -3.70 -0.23
CA GLU A 19 -19.24 -2.28 -0.22
C GLU A 19 -19.91 -1.88 -1.54
N GLU A 20 -19.33 -2.26 -2.68
CA GLU A 20 -19.89 -1.99 -4.01
C GLU A 20 -21.25 -2.66 -4.19
N GLY A 21 -21.40 -3.91 -3.74
CA GLY A 21 -22.66 -4.63 -3.77
C GLY A 21 -23.74 -3.98 -2.92
N LEU A 22 -23.40 -3.55 -1.70
CA LEU A 22 -24.32 -2.85 -0.81
C LEU A 22 -24.74 -1.50 -1.39
N THR A 23 -23.78 -0.73 -1.92
CA THR A 23 -24.06 0.57 -2.55
C THR A 23 -24.98 0.43 -3.75
N ARG A 24 -24.76 -0.62 -4.58
CA ARG A 24 -25.60 -0.90 -5.75
C ARG A 24 -27.03 -1.31 -5.37
N ASN A 25 -27.17 -2.10 -4.31
CA ASN A 25 -28.46 -2.64 -3.89
C ASN A 25 -29.29 -1.64 -3.05
N TYR A 26 -28.65 -0.66 -2.43
CA TYR A 26 -29.27 0.35 -1.57
C TYR A 26 -28.86 1.75 -2.03
N ALA A 27 -29.29 2.15 -3.23
CA ALA A 27 -28.86 3.40 -3.87
C ALA A 27 -29.20 4.68 -3.06
N ASP A 28 -30.25 4.63 -2.23
CA ASP A 28 -30.65 5.76 -1.36
C ASP A 28 -29.77 5.87 -0.10
N TRP A 29 -28.87 4.92 0.15
CA TRP A 29 -28.04 4.86 1.34
C TRP A 29 -26.59 5.21 1.02
N THR A 30 -25.95 5.99 1.88
CA THR A 30 -24.50 6.16 1.86
C THR A 30 -23.84 5.02 2.63
N VAL A 31 -23.33 4.03 1.92
CA VAL A 31 -22.64 2.88 2.51
C VAL A 31 -21.13 3.14 2.59
N SER A 32 -20.53 2.81 3.72
CA SER A 32 -19.08 2.82 3.93
C SER A 32 -18.70 1.67 4.84
N VAL A 33 -17.79 0.83 4.37
CA VAL A 33 -17.24 -0.35 5.02
C VAL A 33 -15.78 -0.06 5.38
N VAL A 34 -15.45 -0.26 6.65
CA VAL A 34 -14.05 -0.20 7.12
C VAL A 34 -13.56 -1.63 7.24
N PRO A 35 -12.64 -2.09 6.36
CA PRO A 35 -12.06 -3.42 6.47
C PRO A 35 -11.19 -3.52 7.73
N PRO A 36 -11.01 -4.71 8.31
CA PRO A 36 -10.08 -4.91 9.41
C PRO A 36 -8.66 -4.49 9.00
N PRO A 37 -7.80 -4.07 9.96
CA PRO A 37 -6.41 -3.74 9.68
C PRO A 37 -5.66 -5.00 9.24
N LEU A 38 -5.49 -5.14 7.92
CA LEU A 38 -4.82 -6.28 7.29
C LEU A 38 -3.46 -5.82 6.76
N ALA A 39 -2.50 -6.76 6.70
CA ALA A 39 -1.21 -6.49 6.07
C ALA A 39 -1.42 -6.23 4.57
N LEU A 40 -0.88 -5.11 4.08
CA LEU A 40 -0.90 -4.78 2.67
C LEU A 40 0.01 -5.72 1.89
N THR A 41 -0.50 -6.27 0.79
CA THR A 41 0.24 -7.21 -0.04
C THR A 41 1.23 -6.47 -0.95
N PRO A 42 2.42 -7.01 -1.22
CA PRO A 42 3.37 -6.32 -2.09
C PRO A 42 2.89 -6.33 -3.55
N ILE A 43 2.95 -5.17 -4.21
CA ILE A 43 2.54 -4.97 -5.61
C ILE A 43 3.62 -5.52 -6.54
N PRO A 44 3.33 -6.53 -7.38
CA PRO A 44 4.29 -7.12 -8.29
C PRO A 44 4.49 -6.28 -9.56
N PHE A 45 5.70 -6.28 -10.09
CA PHE A 45 6.05 -5.81 -11.43
C PHE A 45 6.59 -6.97 -12.26
N ALA A 46 6.55 -6.84 -13.59
CA ALA A 46 7.28 -7.75 -14.45
C ALA A 46 8.79 -7.46 -14.38
N PRO A 47 9.67 -8.45 -14.60
CA PRO A 47 11.12 -8.27 -14.54
C PRO A 47 11.57 -7.13 -15.48
N SER A 48 12.43 -6.24 -14.99
CA SER A 48 12.94 -5.08 -15.74
C SER A 48 11.90 -4.03 -16.20
N GLU A 49 10.60 -4.24 -15.97
CA GLU A 49 9.54 -3.30 -16.33
C GLU A 49 9.13 -2.42 -15.14
N ASP A 50 8.73 -1.18 -15.41
CA ASP A 50 8.18 -0.23 -14.43
C ASP A 50 6.70 0.12 -14.68
N THR A 51 6.06 -0.63 -15.57
CA THR A 51 4.62 -0.50 -15.87
C THR A 51 3.82 -1.50 -15.03
N LEU A 52 2.70 -1.02 -14.48
CA LEU A 52 1.77 -1.89 -13.75
C LEU A 52 1.03 -2.79 -14.74
N THR A 53 1.04 -4.09 -14.49
CA THR A 53 0.11 -5.01 -15.15
C THR A 53 -1.32 -4.74 -14.66
N PRO A 54 -2.37 -5.12 -15.41
CA PRO A 54 -3.76 -4.93 -14.97
C PRO A 54 -4.03 -5.51 -13.57
N GLY A 55 -3.56 -6.73 -13.29
CA GLY A 55 -3.72 -7.34 -11.97
C GLY A 55 -2.97 -6.59 -10.84
N ALA A 56 -1.80 -6.03 -11.12
CA ALA A 56 -1.07 -5.20 -10.16
C ALA A 56 -1.78 -3.87 -9.90
N ALA A 57 -2.40 -3.29 -10.93
CA ALA A 57 -3.22 -2.08 -10.80
C ALA A 57 -4.48 -2.32 -9.96
N ASP A 58 -5.18 -3.44 -10.17
CA ASP A 58 -6.35 -3.82 -9.35
C ASP A 58 -5.96 -4.02 -7.88
N MET A 59 -4.85 -4.73 -7.63
CA MET A 59 -4.31 -4.90 -6.28
C MET A 59 -3.95 -3.57 -5.62
N LEU A 60 -3.36 -2.63 -6.38
CA LEU A 60 -3.05 -1.30 -5.88
C LEU A 60 -4.33 -0.52 -5.55
N ALA A 61 -5.35 -0.61 -6.40
CA ALA A 61 -6.63 0.04 -6.16
C ALA A 61 -7.30 -0.47 -4.87
N ASP A 62 -7.24 -1.77 -4.59
CA ASP A 62 -7.79 -2.35 -3.35
C ASP A 62 -7.07 -1.86 -2.09
N GLN A 63 -5.75 -1.69 -2.18
CA GLN A 63 -4.95 -1.16 -1.08
C GLN A 63 -5.20 0.34 -0.88
N VAL A 64 -5.32 1.11 -1.96
CA VAL A 64 -5.71 2.54 -1.92
C VAL A 64 -7.07 2.69 -1.23
N TRP A 65 -8.07 1.90 -1.65
CA TRP A 65 -9.39 1.89 -1.02
C TRP A 65 -9.30 1.59 0.48
N ALA A 66 -8.55 0.56 0.87
CA ALA A 66 -8.37 0.19 2.28
C ALA A 66 -7.70 1.32 3.08
N LEU A 67 -6.63 1.93 2.54
CA LEU A 67 -5.90 3.04 3.16
C LEU A 67 -6.81 4.26 3.39
N GLN A 68 -7.66 4.60 2.41
CA GLN A 68 -8.65 5.66 2.57
C GLN A 68 -9.68 5.33 3.65
N ARG A 69 -10.14 4.07 3.73
CA ARG A 69 -11.07 3.62 4.78
C ARG A 69 -10.44 3.62 6.17
N TRP A 70 -9.14 3.40 6.27
CA TRP A 70 -8.37 3.52 7.51
C TRP A 70 -8.00 4.96 7.87
N GLY A 71 -8.27 5.93 6.98
CA GLY A 71 -7.91 7.33 7.19
C GLY A 71 -6.40 7.58 7.17
N ALA A 72 -5.63 6.79 6.40
CA ALA A 72 -4.21 7.01 6.26
C ALA A 72 -3.95 8.38 5.59
N GLY A 73 -3.21 9.27 6.26
CA GLY A 73 -2.83 10.57 5.68
C GLY A 73 -1.52 10.52 4.90
N GLN A 74 -0.57 9.73 5.40
CA GLN A 74 0.76 9.56 4.82
C GLN A 74 1.09 8.07 4.70
N VAL A 75 1.74 7.72 3.60
CA VAL A 75 2.18 6.37 3.28
C VAL A 75 3.63 6.37 2.80
N GLU A 76 4.35 5.33 3.17
CA GLU A 76 5.69 5.04 2.69
C GLU A 76 5.61 3.95 1.61
N VAL A 77 6.17 4.24 0.44
CA VAL A 77 6.32 3.33 -0.68
C VAL A 77 7.74 2.80 -0.67
N VAL A 78 7.89 1.53 -0.31
CA VAL A 78 9.20 0.90 -0.12
C VAL A 78 9.55 0.03 -1.32
N ALA A 79 10.61 0.42 -2.02
CA ALA A 79 11.23 -0.39 -3.06
C ALA A 79 12.28 -1.32 -2.44
N TYR A 80 12.06 -2.63 -2.58
CA TYR A 80 13.04 -3.64 -2.21
C TYR A 80 13.89 -4.01 -3.42
N LEU A 81 15.21 -4.03 -3.21
CA LEU A 81 16.18 -4.44 -4.22
C LEU A 81 16.62 -5.89 -3.97
N PRO A 82 16.90 -6.67 -5.04
CA PRO A 82 17.15 -8.12 -4.94
C PRO A 82 18.25 -8.51 -3.96
N ASN A 83 19.33 -7.72 -3.92
CA ASN A 83 20.49 -7.98 -3.09
C ASN A 83 21.34 -6.71 -2.88
N ALA A 84 22.42 -6.85 -2.09
CA ALA A 84 23.29 -5.73 -1.73
C ALA A 84 24.05 -5.15 -2.92
N LEU A 85 24.32 -5.98 -3.94
CA LEU A 85 24.98 -5.54 -5.17
C LEU A 85 24.01 -4.72 -6.03
N ALA A 86 22.77 -5.18 -6.19
CA ALA A 86 21.71 -4.44 -6.86
C ALA A 86 21.48 -3.06 -6.20
N ALA A 87 21.48 -3.02 -4.86
CA ALA A 87 21.43 -1.76 -4.11
C ALA A 87 22.61 -0.81 -4.37
N GLN A 88 23.74 -1.31 -4.86
CA GLN A 88 24.89 -0.48 -5.22
C GLN A 88 24.87 -0.11 -6.71
N THR A 89 24.28 -0.93 -7.57
CA THR A 89 24.15 -0.64 -9.00
C THR A 89 23.20 0.53 -9.24
N PHE A 90 23.52 1.37 -10.22
CA PHE A 90 22.68 2.52 -10.58
C PHE A 90 21.37 2.05 -11.23
N ASP A 91 21.44 1.06 -12.13
CA ASP A 91 20.29 0.62 -12.94
C ASP A 91 19.18 0.02 -12.09
N GLU A 92 19.50 -0.88 -11.15
CA GLU A 92 18.51 -1.50 -10.26
C GLU A 92 17.88 -0.49 -9.31
N ARG A 93 18.69 0.42 -8.74
CA ARG A 93 18.16 1.53 -7.92
C ARG A 93 17.24 2.43 -8.72
N ALA A 94 17.62 2.77 -9.94
CA ALA A 94 16.81 3.59 -10.82
C ALA A 94 15.49 2.88 -11.19
N LEU A 95 15.53 1.57 -11.47
CA LEU A 95 14.34 0.77 -11.75
C LEU A 95 13.41 0.69 -10.53
N GLY A 96 13.94 0.35 -9.36
CA GLY A 96 13.18 0.31 -8.11
C GLY A 96 12.54 1.67 -7.79
N HIS A 97 13.27 2.76 -8.00
CA HIS A 97 12.73 4.11 -7.83
C HIS A 97 11.61 4.43 -8.82
N ARG A 98 11.75 4.11 -10.11
CA ARG A 98 10.68 4.33 -11.10
C ARG A 98 9.41 3.55 -10.76
N ARG A 99 9.54 2.31 -10.31
CA ARG A 99 8.42 1.48 -9.84
C ARG A 99 7.72 2.07 -8.62
N ALA A 100 8.50 2.50 -7.62
CA ALA A 100 7.96 3.16 -6.44
C ALA A 100 7.29 4.51 -6.79
N ALA A 101 7.88 5.29 -7.68
CA ALA A 101 7.32 6.55 -8.16
C ALA A 101 5.99 6.35 -8.89
N ARG A 102 5.85 5.27 -9.66
CA ARG A 102 4.57 4.92 -10.29
C ARG A 102 3.48 4.65 -9.26
N ILE A 103 3.80 3.92 -8.18
CA ILE A 103 2.85 3.65 -7.10
C ILE A 103 2.55 4.91 -6.29
N ALA A 104 3.56 5.72 -5.98
CA ALA A 104 3.41 6.99 -5.29
C ALA A 104 2.45 7.93 -6.04
N ALA A 105 2.60 8.04 -7.37
CA ALA A 105 1.70 8.86 -8.19
C ALA A 105 0.23 8.43 -8.06
N VAL A 106 -0.05 7.12 -8.08
CA VAL A 106 -1.43 6.60 -7.90
C VAL A 106 -1.97 6.89 -6.50
N LEU A 107 -1.13 6.79 -5.47
CA LEU A 107 -1.50 7.11 -4.09
C LEU A 107 -1.81 8.62 -3.95
N GLU A 108 -0.98 9.48 -4.55
CA GLU A 108 -1.16 10.94 -4.54
C GLU A 108 -2.41 11.38 -5.29
N GLU A 109 -2.68 10.79 -6.47
CA GLU A 109 -3.94 11.00 -7.21
C GLU A 109 -5.17 10.62 -6.39
N ALA A 110 -5.03 9.64 -5.49
CA ALA A 110 -6.07 9.21 -4.55
C ALA A 110 -6.12 10.05 -3.26
N GLY A 111 -5.31 11.11 -3.15
CA GLY A 111 -5.26 12.02 -2.01
C GLY A 111 -4.41 11.54 -0.82
N LEU A 112 -3.58 10.52 -1.00
CA LEU A 112 -2.69 9.98 0.03
C LEU A 112 -1.28 10.56 -0.17
N SER A 113 -0.69 11.18 0.86
CA SER A 113 0.68 11.71 0.75
C SER A 113 1.68 10.55 0.71
N ALA A 114 2.41 10.38 -0.40
CA ALA A 114 3.35 9.28 -0.57
C ALA A 114 4.80 9.74 -0.41
N SER A 115 5.60 8.95 0.29
CA SER A 115 7.05 9.12 0.38
C SER A 115 7.74 7.85 -0.11
N ILE A 116 8.77 7.99 -0.95
CA ILE A 116 9.50 6.84 -1.48
C ILE A 116 10.72 6.57 -0.60
N ALA A 117 10.82 5.34 -0.10
CA ALA A 117 11.99 4.85 0.61
C ALA A 117 12.62 3.67 -0.17
N GLY A 118 13.94 3.71 -0.33
CA GLY A 118 14.70 2.56 -0.78
C GLY A 118 15.16 1.75 0.42
N GLU A 119 14.66 0.52 0.59
CA GLU A 119 15.09 -0.35 1.70
C GLU A 119 15.88 -1.54 1.15
N PHE A 120 17.04 -1.77 1.76
CA PHE A 120 17.84 -2.97 1.55
C PHE A 120 17.62 -3.92 2.73
N ARG A 121 17.27 -5.19 2.46
CA ARG A 121 17.32 -6.25 3.47
C ARG A 121 18.12 -7.45 2.97
N ARG A 122 19.04 -7.90 3.82
CA ARG A 122 19.80 -9.15 3.65
C ARG A 122 18.95 -10.29 4.27
N GLY A 123 18.56 -11.31 3.50
CA GLY A 123 17.82 -12.47 4.03
C GLY A 123 16.66 -12.94 3.14
N GLU A 124 15.76 -13.74 3.72
CA GLU A 124 14.62 -14.54 3.17
C GLU A 124 13.72 -13.87 2.10
N PHE A 125 13.89 -12.57 1.87
CA PHE A 125 13.18 -11.79 0.85
C PHE A 125 13.98 -11.62 -0.45
N ALA A 126 15.18 -12.20 -0.57
CA ALA A 126 15.98 -12.20 -1.80
C ALA A 126 15.26 -12.86 -2.99
N GLU A 127 14.30 -13.75 -2.74
CA GLU A 127 13.45 -14.34 -3.80
C GLU A 127 12.27 -13.43 -4.21
N ARG A 128 12.08 -12.27 -3.55
CA ARG A 128 10.96 -11.33 -3.80
C ARG A 128 11.38 -10.17 -4.69
N GLU A 129 12.05 -10.52 -5.78
CA GLU A 129 12.38 -9.62 -6.88
C GLU A 129 11.05 -9.01 -7.43
N ASP A 130 11.08 -7.75 -7.83
CA ASP A 130 9.94 -7.05 -8.46
C ASP A 130 8.71 -6.69 -7.58
N ARG A 131 8.87 -6.46 -6.27
CA ARG A 131 7.73 -6.09 -5.41
C ARG A 131 7.91 -4.76 -4.68
N ILE A 132 6.87 -3.94 -4.70
CA ILE A 132 6.80 -2.68 -3.95
C ILE A 132 5.81 -2.83 -2.79
N PHE A 133 6.20 -2.34 -1.62
CA PHE A 133 5.39 -2.42 -0.40
C PHE A 133 4.85 -1.04 -0.05
N ILE A 134 3.62 -0.98 0.44
CA ILE A 134 3.01 0.24 0.96
C ILE A 134 2.85 0.06 2.47
N ARG A 135 3.21 1.09 3.24
CA ARG A 135 3.05 1.11 4.70
C ARG A 135 2.39 2.43 5.11
N PRO A 136 1.34 2.41 5.94
CA PRO A 136 0.87 3.62 6.59
C PRO A 136 1.98 4.17 7.48
N THR A 137 2.29 5.45 7.38
CA THR A 137 3.18 6.12 8.33
C THR A 137 2.35 6.46 9.57
N PRO A 138 2.74 6.01 10.77
CA PRO A 138 2.04 6.45 11.98
C PRO A 138 2.13 7.98 12.06
N PRO A 139 1.07 8.68 12.51
CA PRO A 139 1.18 10.12 12.76
C PRO A 139 2.37 10.37 13.71
N PRO A 140 3.09 11.50 13.57
CA PRO A 140 4.12 11.85 14.54
C PRO A 140 3.48 11.76 15.92
N ALA A 141 4.13 11.04 16.85
CA ALA A 141 3.67 10.97 18.22
C ALA A 141 3.43 12.40 18.69
N GLU A 142 2.19 12.71 19.07
CA GLU A 142 1.91 13.97 19.74
C GLU A 142 2.88 14.06 20.91
N ASP A 143 3.67 15.15 20.96
CA ASP A 143 4.60 15.43 22.05
C ASP A 143 3.90 15.09 23.36
N GLU A 144 4.37 14.02 24.01
CA GLU A 144 3.97 13.68 25.36
C GLU A 144 4.41 14.88 26.20
N ALA A 145 3.46 15.80 26.42
CA ALA A 145 3.69 17.02 27.16
C ALA A 145 4.34 16.64 28.49
N ALA A 146 5.63 16.92 28.58
CA ALA A 146 6.41 16.65 29.77
C ALA A 146 5.66 17.25 30.97
N PRO A 147 5.48 16.50 32.07
CA PRO A 147 4.87 17.06 33.26
C PRO A 147 5.79 18.19 33.74
N SER A 148 5.26 19.42 33.77
CA SER A 148 5.91 20.54 34.40
C SER A 148 6.10 20.23 35.89
N GLU A 149 7.36 20.09 36.33
CA GLU A 149 7.76 20.16 37.74
C GLU A 149 7.69 21.60 38.27
#